data_AF-A0A5C5YJT1-F1
#
_entry.id   AF-A0A5C5YJT1-F1
#
_cell.length_a   1.000
_cell.length_b   1.000
_cell.length_c   1.000
_cell.angle_alpha   90.00
_cell.angle_beta   90.00
_cell.angle_gamma   90.00
#
_symmetry.space_group_name_H-M   'P 1'
#
loop_
_entity.id
_entity.type
_entity.pdbx_description
1 polymer ?
#
loop_
_entity_poly.entity_id
_entity_poly.type
_entity_poly.pdbx_seq_one_letter_code
_entity_poly.pdbx_strand_id
1 'polypeptide(L)'
;MNSSPHEAPQPARIDQMRRDYTLGGLDIQDVHDDPLVQFELWFAEATGRPHDAHPVTRESVAQEAGIPGWFEPNAMTLSTTTAAGDVTSRTVLLKGITSKQFVFYTSYESTKSRQIAANANVSLCFFWPHLQRQVLVSGRAERTDRESSTAYFQSRPYESQLGAHASTQSSTIESREILEQRMAELAEKYPPNTTVPLPEKWGGYAVTPVEIEFWQGRTNRLHDRIVYTRPSDAGPQTPWQLSRRSP
;
A
#
# COMPACT_ATOMS: atom_id res chain seq x y z
N MET A 1 45.99 -1.96 40.87
CA MET A 1 45.01 -2.43 39.88
C MET A 1 43.91 -1.39 39.81
N ASN A 2 43.95 -0.50 38.82
CA ASN A 2 42.92 0.53 38.62
C ASN A 2 41.84 -0.08 37.73
N SER A 3 40.73 -0.47 38.33
CA SER A 3 39.54 -0.88 37.59
C SER A 3 38.82 0.40 37.16
N SER A 4 38.94 0.75 35.88
CA SER A 4 38.10 1.81 35.29
C SER A 4 36.63 1.39 35.41
N PRO A 5 35.73 2.27 35.89
CA PRO A 5 34.31 1.97 35.92
C PRO A 5 33.82 1.80 34.48
N HIS A 6 33.19 0.66 34.19
CA HIS A 6 32.46 0.44 32.95
C HIS A 6 31.35 1.48 32.87
N GLU A 7 31.52 2.48 32.01
CA GLU A 7 30.48 3.47 31.71
C GLU A 7 29.35 2.74 30.98
N ALA A 8 28.14 2.79 31.53
CA ALA A 8 26.97 2.19 30.91
C ALA A 8 26.73 2.86 29.54
N PRO A 9 26.35 2.10 28.49
CA PRO A 9 26.11 2.69 27.18
C PRO A 9 24.99 3.75 27.29
N GLN A 10 25.29 4.96 26.83
CA GLN A 10 24.29 6.03 26.82
C GLN A 10 23.10 5.65 25.92
N PRO A 11 21.85 5.96 26.32
CA PRO A 11 20.68 5.68 25.51
C PRO A 11 20.75 6.40 24.17
N ALA A 12 20.35 5.71 23.10
CA ALA A 12 20.35 6.27 21.76
C ALA A 12 19.50 7.56 21.70
N ARG A 13 20.10 8.65 21.24
CA ARG A 13 19.45 9.94 21.01
C ARG A 13 18.63 9.89 19.73
N ILE A 14 17.36 9.50 19.85
CA ILE A 14 16.44 9.39 18.71
C ILE A 14 16.34 10.71 17.93
N ASP A 15 16.44 11.85 18.61
CA ASP A 15 16.45 13.20 18.02
C ASP A 15 17.63 13.46 17.08
N GLN A 16 18.71 12.66 17.18
CA GLN A 16 19.92 12.78 16.38
C GLN A 16 19.98 11.76 15.22
N MET A 17 19.01 10.85 15.10
CA MET A 17 18.95 9.87 13.99
C MET A 17 18.54 10.50 12.64
N ARG A 18 18.40 11.83 12.60
CA ARG A 18 17.93 12.59 11.46
C ARG A 18 18.91 12.50 10.28
N ARG A 19 18.34 12.36 9.09
CA ARG A 19 19.07 12.46 7.82
C ARG A 19 18.57 13.67 7.03
N ASP A 20 19.47 14.27 6.26
CA ASP A 20 19.09 15.28 5.29
C ASP A 20 18.62 14.65 3.99
N TYR A 21 17.59 15.26 3.39
CA TYR A 21 17.01 14.81 2.14
C TYR A 21 17.57 15.60 0.96
N THR A 22 18.28 14.94 0.06
CA THR A 22 19.08 15.55 -1.00
C THR A 22 18.82 14.93 -2.38
N LEU A 23 17.95 13.91 -2.49
CA LEU A 23 17.86 13.05 -3.68
C LEU A 23 17.01 13.60 -4.83
N GLY A 24 16.42 14.79 -4.71
CA GLY A 24 15.65 15.39 -5.79
C GLY A 24 14.85 16.61 -5.36
N GLY A 25 14.19 17.25 -6.32
CA GLY A 25 13.20 18.31 -6.13
C GLY A 25 11.94 18.03 -6.94
N LEU A 26 10.86 18.71 -6.61
CA LEU A 26 9.59 18.58 -7.32
C LEU A 26 8.99 19.97 -7.56
N ASP A 27 8.88 20.36 -8.83
CA ASP A 27 8.17 21.56 -9.23
C ASP A 27 6.81 21.28 -9.88
N ILE A 28 5.90 22.25 -9.79
CA ILE A 28 4.57 22.16 -10.40
C ILE A 28 4.64 22.09 -11.93
N GLN A 29 5.72 22.61 -12.53
CA GLN A 29 5.95 22.56 -13.98
C GLN A 29 6.50 21.20 -14.44
N ASP A 30 7.06 20.41 -13.52
CA ASP A 30 7.74 19.15 -13.81
C ASP A 30 6.82 17.93 -13.62
N VAL A 31 5.57 18.15 -13.20
CA VAL A 31 4.60 17.09 -12.96
C VAL A 31 3.58 16.97 -14.08
N HIS A 32 3.06 15.76 -14.27
CA HIS A 32 2.04 15.48 -15.26
C HIS A 32 0.63 15.92 -14.79
N ASP A 33 -0.16 16.54 -15.67
CA ASP A 33 -1.51 17.06 -15.34
C ASP A 33 -2.49 15.98 -14.81
N ASP A 34 -2.35 14.73 -15.26
CA ASP A 34 -3.03 13.56 -14.68
C ASP A 34 -2.19 12.96 -13.54
N PRO A 35 -2.68 12.99 -12.28
CA PRO A 35 -1.93 12.46 -11.14
C PRO A 35 -1.74 10.95 -11.17
N LEU A 36 -2.54 10.19 -11.93
CA LEU A 36 -2.34 8.75 -12.05
C LEU A 36 -1.14 8.44 -12.92
N VAL A 37 -0.95 9.20 -13.99
CA VAL A 37 0.27 9.12 -14.82
C VAL A 37 1.48 9.55 -13.98
N GLN A 38 1.36 10.62 -13.20
CA GLN A 38 2.43 11.03 -12.27
C GLN A 38 2.77 9.95 -11.23
N PHE A 39 1.74 9.25 -10.71
CA PHE A 39 1.94 8.11 -9.81
C PHE A 39 2.67 6.97 -10.51
N GLU A 40 2.27 6.60 -11.73
CA GLU A 40 2.89 5.52 -12.50
C GLU A 40 4.37 5.82 -12.79
N LEU A 41 4.71 7.06 -13.13
CA LEU A 41 6.10 7.52 -13.28
C LEU A 41 6.91 7.30 -12.00
N TRP A 42 6.43 7.82 -10.87
CA TRP A 42 7.14 7.66 -9.60
C TRP A 42 7.17 6.21 -9.11
N PHE A 43 6.13 5.43 -9.41
CA PHE A 43 6.07 4.03 -9.06
C PHE A 43 7.08 3.20 -9.88
N ALA A 44 7.25 3.52 -11.17
CA ALA A 44 8.30 2.91 -12.00
C ALA A 44 9.68 3.18 -11.41
N GLU A 45 9.98 4.45 -11.08
CA GLU A 45 11.23 4.84 -10.40
C GLU A 45 11.39 4.12 -9.04
N ALA A 46 10.33 4.02 -8.25
CA ALA A 46 10.34 3.33 -6.96
C ALA A 46 10.63 1.83 -7.09
N THR A 47 10.27 1.22 -8.23
CA THR A 47 10.61 -0.16 -8.57
C THR A 47 11.98 -0.31 -9.24
N GLY A 48 12.69 0.81 -9.51
CA GLY A 48 13.98 0.80 -10.21
C GLY A 48 13.87 0.48 -11.70
N ARG A 49 12.73 0.76 -12.34
CA ARG A 49 12.45 0.39 -13.73
C ARG A 49 12.25 1.60 -14.65
N PRO A 50 12.64 1.51 -15.93
CA PRO A 50 12.17 2.40 -16.98
C PRO A 50 10.64 2.36 -17.10
N HIS A 51 10.01 3.50 -17.39
CA HIS A 51 8.55 3.65 -17.52
C HIS A 51 7.93 2.81 -18.66
N ASP A 52 8.74 2.33 -19.61
CA ASP A 52 8.34 1.63 -20.84
C ASP A 52 8.51 0.08 -20.80
N ALA A 53 8.86 -0.51 -19.64
CA ALA A 53 9.09 -1.95 -19.52
C ALA A 53 7.80 -2.80 -19.33
N HIS A 54 7.80 -3.99 -19.94
CA HIS A 54 6.79 -5.08 -19.90
C HIS A 54 6.46 -5.61 -18.46
N PRO A 55 5.40 -6.42 -18.24
CA PRO A 55 4.75 -6.58 -16.92
C PRO A 55 5.64 -7.05 -15.77
N VAL A 56 5.30 -6.59 -14.56
CA VAL A 56 6.04 -6.84 -13.31
C VAL A 56 6.02 -8.33 -12.92
N THR A 57 7.18 -8.98 -12.86
CA THR A 57 7.36 -10.26 -12.15
C THR A 57 8.15 -10.05 -10.86
N ARG A 58 8.04 -10.95 -9.89
CA ARG A 58 8.82 -10.90 -8.63
C ARG A 58 10.33 -10.80 -8.86
N GLU A 59 10.82 -11.40 -9.94
CA GLU A 59 12.24 -11.43 -10.32
C GLU A 59 12.69 -10.09 -10.94
N SER A 60 11.81 -9.38 -11.64
CA SER A 60 12.13 -8.12 -12.35
C SER A 60 12.37 -6.89 -11.46
N VAL A 61 12.02 -6.94 -10.15
CA VAL A 61 12.20 -5.81 -9.22
C VAL A 61 13.61 -5.81 -8.61
N ALA A 62 14.34 -6.91 -8.68
CA ALA A 62 15.45 -7.19 -7.78
C ALA A 62 16.85 -6.78 -8.25
N GLN A 63 17.05 -6.12 -9.40
CA GLN A 63 18.41 -5.99 -9.95
C GLN A 63 18.89 -4.59 -10.40
N GLU A 64 18.03 -3.56 -10.51
CA GLU A 64 18.43 -2.32 -11.22
C GLU A 64 18.50 -1.00 -10.42
N ALA A 65 18.32 -0.97 -9.09
CA ALA A 65 18.39 0.30 -8.36
C ALA A 65 19.00 0.27 -6.95
N GLY A 66 19.76 -0.79 -6.61
CA GLY A 66 20.28 -0.94 -5.23
C GLY A 66 19.18 -1.06 -4.17
N ILE A 67 17.96 -1.41 -4.60
CA ILE A 67 16.80 -1.63 -3.75
C ILE A 67 16.97 -3.00 -3.08
N PRO A 68 16.87 -3.08 -1.74
CA PRO A 68 16.96 -4.37 -1.06
C PRO A 68 15.84 -5.31 -1.52
N GLY A 69 16.13 -6.59 -1.75
CA GLY A 69 15.14 -7.57 -2.25
C GLY A 69 13.95 -7.83 -1.31
N TRP A 70 13.99 -7.34 -0.06
CA TRP A 70 12.86 -7.37 0.87
C TRP A 70 11.92 -6.17 0.73
N PHE A 71 12.33 -5.12 0.01
CA PHE A 71 11.53 -3.91 -0.16
C PHE A 71 10.41 -4.15 -1.15
N GLU A 72 9.17 -3.81 -0.76
CA GLU A 72 7.97 -3.94 -1.59
C GLU A 72 7.48 -2.54 -1.99
N PRO A 73 7.84 -1.99 -3.17
CA PRO A 73 7.43 -0.65 -3.60
C PRO A 73 5.90 -0.47 -3.66
N ASN A 74 5.17 -1.57 -3.87
CA ASN A 74 3.70 -1.59 -3.92
C ASN A 74 3.04 -1.73 -2.53
N ALA A 75 3.82 -1.82 -1.45
CA ALA A 75 3.28 -1.76 -0.10
C ALA A 75 2.81 -0.33 0.22
N MET A 76 1.61 -0.23 0.79
CA MET A 76 0.99 1.03 1.18
C MET A 76 0.33 0.90 2.55
N THR A 77 0.42 1.96 3.35
CA THR A 77 -0.35 2.06 4.60
C THR A 77 -1.77 2.49 4.27
N LEU A 78 -2.75 1.65 4.59
CA LEU A 78 -4.18 1.94 4.48
C LEU A 78 -4.72 2.37 5.84
N SER A 79 -5.25 3.59 5.91
CA SER A 79 -5.95 4.15 7.05
C SER A 79 -7.46 4.13 6.81
N THR A 80 -8.20 3.62 7.78
CA THR A 80 -9.67 3.51 7.76
C THR A 80 -10.23 3.97 9.11
N THR A 81 -11.48 4.40 9.14
CA THR A 81 -12.11 4.93 10.36
C THR A 81 -13.45 4.28 10.66
N THR A 82 -13.83 4.22 11.94
CA THR A 82 -15.19 3.86 12.36
C THR A 82 -16.16 5.02 12.10
N ALA A 83 -17.46 4.77 12.20
CA ALA A 83 -18.47 5.85 12.14
C ALA A 83 -18.32 6.87 13.29
N ALA A 84 -17.70 6.46 14.41
CA ALA A 84 -17.41 7.33 15.56
C ALA A 84 -16.12 8.16 15.38
N GLY A 85 -15.32 7.91 14.34
CA GLY A 85 -14.08 8.63 14.05
C GLY A 85 -12.80 7.92 14.51
N ASP A 86 -12.87 6.73 15.10
CA ASP A 86 -11.67 5.99 15.51
C ASP A 86 -10.88 5.53 14.28
N VAL A 87 -9.63 5.96 14.17
CA VAL A 87 -8.77 5.66 13.03
C VAL A 87 -7.86 4.47 13.33
N THR A 88 -7.69 3.59 12.36
CA THR A 88 -6.71 2.51 12.42
C THR A 88 -5.97 2.39 11.10
N SER A 89 -4.71 1.98 11.15
CA SER A 89 -3.83 1.87 9.98
C SER A 89 -3.16 0.51 9.93
N ARG A 90 -2.84 0.03 8.72
CA ARG A 90 -2.06 -1.20 8.47
C ARG A 90 -1.50 -1.20 7.06
N THR A 91 -0.45 -1.97 6.83
CA THR A 91 0.06 -2.21 5.47
C THR A 91 -0.87 -3.13 4.68
N VAL A 92 -1.12 -2.76 3.43
CA VAL A 92 -1.71 -3.61 2.38
C VAL A 92 -0.87 -3.45 1.11
N LEU A 93 -1.09 -4.31 0.11
CA LEU A 93 -0.36 -4.26 -1.16
C LEU A 93 -1.27 -3.74 -2.27
N LEU A 94 -0.80 -2.72 -2.99
CA LEU A 94 -1.38 -2.32 -4.27
C LEU A 94 -1.24 -3.48 -5.27
N LYS A 95 -2.33 -3.82 -5.94
CA LYS A 95 -2.39 -4.89 -6.96
C LYS A 95 -2.59 -4.38 -8.38
N GLY A 96 -2.95 -3.12 -8.52
CA GLY A 96 -3.02 -2.44 -9.80
C GLY A 96 -3.76 -1.13 -9.66
N ILE A 97 -3.69 -0.35 -10.73
CA ILE A 97 -4.58 0.76 -10.98
C ILE A 97 -5.49 0.34 -12.13
N THR A 98 -6.79 0.37 -11.92
CA THR A 98 -7.78 -0.04 -12.93
C THR A 98 -8.91 0.96 -12.91
N SER A 99 -9.38 1.40 -14.08
CA SER A 99 -10.46 2.40 -14.17
C SER A 99 -10.21 3.65 -13.31
N LYS A 100 -8.95 4.09 -13.24
CA LYS A 100 -8.51 5.24 -12.41
C LYS A 100 -8.64 5.04 -10.89
N GLN A 101 -8.67 3.79 -10.42
CA GLN A 101 -8.81 3.43 -9.00
C GLN A 101 -7.64 2.56 -8.51
N PHE A 102 -7.22 2.76 -7.26
CA PHE A 102 -6.18 1.95 -6.62
C PHE A 102 -6.79 0.68 -6.03
N VAL A 103 -6.35 -0.49 -6.50
CA VAL A 103 -6.96 -1.78 -6.13
C VAL A 103 -6.11 -2.56 -5.15
N PHE A 104 -6.74 -3.06 -4.08
CA PHE A 104 -6.15 -4.02 -3.14
C PHE A 104 -7.16 -5.10 -2.76
N TYR A 105 -6.69 -6.25 -2.26
CA TYR A 105 -7.55 -7.39 -1.91
C TYR A 105 -7.40 -7.78 -0.44
N THR A 106 -8.50 -8.18 0.19
CA THR A 106 -8.55 -8.47 1.63
C THR A 106 -9.75 -9.37 1.97
N SER A 107 -9.85 -9.80 3.22
CA SER A 107 -11.09 -10.34 3.77
C SER A 107 -12.09 -9.21 4.06
N TYR A 108 -13.33 -9.37 3.60
CA TYR A 108 -14.48 -8.50 3.89
C TYR A 108 -14.92 -8.55 5.36
N GLU A 109 -14.49 -9.56 6.12
CA GLU A 109 -14.76 -9.68 7.56
C GLU A 109 -13.70 -9.01 8.44
N SER A 110 -12.63 -8.47 7.85
CA SER A 110 -11.57 -7.85 8.65
C SER A 110 -11.98 -6.49 9.23
N THR A 111 -11.27 -6.02 10.26
CA THR A 111 -11.55 -4.71 10.89
C THR A 111 -11.56 -3.56 9.88
N LYS A 112 -10.59 -3.52 8.96
CA LYS A 112 -10.53 -2.50 7.89
C LYS A 112 -11.76 -2.55 6.99
N SER A 113 -12.24 -3.75 6.65
CA SER A 113 -13.40 -3.93 5.76
C SER A 113 -14.71 -3.55 6.44
N ARG A 114 -14.86 -3.87 7.74
CA ARG A 114 -16.00 -3.40 8.54
C ARG A 114 -16.02 -1.87 8.64
N GLN A 115 -14.84 -1.26 8.84
CA GLN A 115 -14.69 0.19 8.86
C GLN A 115 -15.02 0.82 7.50
N ILE A 116 -14.50 0.27 6.39
CA ILE A 116 -14.83 0.74 5.03
C ILE A 116 -16.34 0.64 4.75
N ALA A 117 -16.99 -0.44 5.18
CA ALA A 117 -18.44 -0.59 5.02
C ALA A 117 -19.23 0.48 5.81
N ALA A 118 -18.73 0.93 6.96
CA ALA A 118 -19.35 1.99 7.75
C ALA A 118 -18.98 3.40 7.26
N ASN A 119 -17.76 3.59 6.76
CA ASN A 119 -17.24 4.83 6.20
C ASN A 119 -16.28 4.51 5.05
N ALA A 120 -16.73 4.76 3.82
CA ALA A 120 -15.97 4.46 2.61
C ALA A 120 -14.73 5.36 2.43
N ASN A 121 -14.59 6.45 3.20
CA ASN A 121 -13.43 7.33 3.10
C ASN A 121 -12.18 6.66 3.68
N VAL A 122 -11.13 6.59 2.87
CA VAL A 122 -9.85 5.97 3.21
C VAL A 122 -8.68 6.85 2.80
N SER A 123 -7.53 6.60 3.41
CA SER A 123 -6.25 7.17 2.98
C SER A 123 -5.23 6.07 2.73
N LEU A 124 -4.49 6.19 1.64
CA LEU A 124 -3.36 5.33 1.27
C LEU A 124 -2.08 6.16 1.37
N CYS A 125 -1.02 5.61 1.97
CA CYS A 125 0.30 6.24 2.02
C CYS A 125 1.36 5.28 1.50
N PHE A 126 1.98 5.65 0.39
CA PHE A 126 3.18 5.01 -0.15
C PHE A 126 4.39 5.75 0.39
N PHE A 127 5.38 5.02 0.91
CA PHE A 127 6.63 5.59 1.39
C PHE A 127 7.81 4.88 0.74
N TRP A 128 8.59 5.64 -0.03
CA TRP A 128 9.76 5.17 -0.73
C TRP A 128 11.00 5.86 -0.16
N PRO A 129 11.55 5.34 0.96
CA PRO A 129 12.64 5.98 1.68
C PRO A 129 13.91 6.12 0.84
N HIS A 130 14.15 5.18 -0.08
CA HIS A 130 15.29 5.21 -1.01
C HIS A 130 15.22 6.35 -2.03
N LEU A 131 14.02 6.88 -2.29
CA LEU A 131 13.80 8.06 -3.13
C LEU A 131 13.50 9.33 -2.31
N GLN A 132 13.35 9.19 -0.99
CA GLN A 132 12.89 10.26 -0.10
C GLN A 132 11.54 10.83 -0.57
N ARG A 133 10.62 9.95 -0.95
CA ARG A 133 9.31 10.31 -1.49
C ARG A 133 8.16 9.67 -0.71
N GLN A 134 7.04 10.37 -0.70
CA GLN A 134 5.75 9.82 -0.30
C GLN A 134 4.68 10.17 -1.33
N VAL A 135 3.72 9.26 -1.50
CA VAL A 135 2.47 9.58 -2.18
C VAL A 135 1.32 9.30 -1.23
N LEU A 136 0.49 10.30 -1.00
CA LEU A 136 -0.73 10.18 -0.20
C LEU A 136 -1.93 10.23 -1.13
N VAL A 137 -2.83 9.27 -1.00
CA VAL A 137 -4.09 9.22 -1.75
C VAL A 137 -5.24 9.24 -0.76
N SER A 138 -6.12 10.23 -0.86
CA SER A 138 -7.38 10.25 -0.14
C SER A 138 -8.52 9.96 -1.11
N GLY A 139 -9.45 9.09 -0.73
CA GLY A 139 -10.47 8.61 -1.65
C GLY A 139 -11.57 7.79 -1.01
N ARG A 140 -12.48 7.30 -1.85
CA ARG A 140 -13.58 6.42 -1.44
C ARG A 140 -13.31 4.99 -1.91
N ALA A 141 -13.38 4.03 -0.99
CA ALA A 141 -13.21 2.61 -1.27
C ALA A 141 -14.55 1.93 -1.55
N GLU A 142 -14.62 1.19 -2.64
CA GLU A 142 -15.78 0.38 -3.04
C GLU A 142 -15.34 -1.05 -3.34
N ARG A 143 -16.23 -2.03 -3.15
CA ARG A 143 -15.90 -3.42 -3.47
C ARG A 143 -15.78 -3.57 -4.99
N THR A 144 -14.76 -4.29 -5.42
CA THR A 144 -14.67 -4.72 -6.83
C THR A 144 -15.74 -5.77 -7.11
N ASP A 145 -16.05 -5.97 -8.38
CA ASP A 145 -16.91 -7.08 -8.81
C ASP A 145 -16.29 -8.46 -8.48
N ARG A 146 -17.14 -9.48 -8.53
CA ARG A 146 -16.78 -10.83 -8.10
C ARG A 146 -15.88 -11.52 -9.12
N GLU A 147 -16.04 -11.18 -10.39
CA GLU A 147 -15.28 -11.68 -11.53
C GLU A 147 -13.81 -11.24 -11.42
N SER A 148 -13.57 -9.95 -11.21
CA SER A 148 -12.26 -9.35 -10.94
C SER A 148 -11.61 -9.97 -9.69
N SER A 149 -12.39 -10.16 -8.61
CA SER A 149 -11.91 -10.84 -7.41
C SER A 149 -11.53 -12.29 -7.66
N THR A 150 -12.28 -12.99 -8.49
CA THR A 150 -12.02 -14.40 -8.84
C THR A 150 -10.77 -14.50 -9.69
N ALA A 151 -10.65 -13.68 -10.74
CA ALA A 151 -9.48 -13.66 -11.61
C ALA A 151 -8.20 -13.39 -10.80
N TYR A 152 -8.20 -12.37 -9.94
CA TYR A 152 -7.04 -12.10 -9.09
C TYR A 152 -6.78 -13.24 -8.09
N PHE A 153 -7.82 -13.80 -7.45
CA PHE A 153 -7.66 -14.90 -6.50
C PHE A 153 -6.99 -16.12 -7.14
N GLN A 154 -7.42 -16.52 -8.34
CA GLN A 154 -6.85 -17.66 -9.06
C GLN A 154 -5.39 -17.43 -9.50
N SER A 155 -4.98 -16.17 -9.68
CA SER A 155 -3.57 -15.85 -9.97
C SER A 155 -2.63 -15.98 -8.77
N ARG A 156 -3.16 -16.10 -7.55
CA ARG A 156 -2.34 -16.17 -6.33
C ARG A 156 -1.67 -17.54 -6.20
N PRO A 157 -0.49 -17.63 -5.56
CA PRO A 157 0.11 -18.91 -5.21
C PRO A 157 -0.88 -19.80 -4.44
N TYR A 158 -0.80 -21.10 -4.66
CA TYR A 158 -1.71 -22.08 -4.06
C TYR A 158 -1.80 -21.95 -2.53
N GLU A 159 -0.68 -21.80 -1.81
CA GLU A 159 -0.73 -21.64 -0.35
C GLU A 159 -1.42 -20.33 0.08
N SER A 160 -1.32 -19.29 -0.75
CA SER A 160 -2.02 -18.02 -0.53
C SER A 160 -3.53 -18.15 -0.73
N GLN A 161 -3.96 -18.99 -1.66
CA GLN A 161 -5.38 -19.31 -1.87
C GLN A 161 -5.93 -20.05 -0.64
N LEU A 162 -5.23 -21.08 -0.15
CA LEU A 162 -5.61 -21.79 1.07
C LEU A 162 -5.62 -20.88 2.30
N GLY A 163 -4.60 -20.04 2.47
CA GLY A 163 -4.50 -19.13 3.61
C GLY A 163 -5.67 -18.13 3.70
N ALA A 164 -6.28 -17.77 2.58
CA ALA A 164 -7.48 -16.94 2.56
C ALA A 164 -8.74 -17.67 3.07
N HIS A 165 -8.81 -19.00 2.92
CA HIS A 165 -9.85 -19.83 3.54
C HIS A 165 -9.57 -20.07 5.03
N ALA A 166 -8.33 -20.43 5.38
CA ALA A 166 -7.94 -20.79 6.74
C ALA A 166 -8.13 -19.64 7.75
N SER A 167 -7.93 -18.39 7.30
CA SER A 167 -7.96 -17.22 8.15
C SER A 167 -9.37 -16.65 8.36
N THR A 168 -9.74 -16.44 9.63
CA THR A 168 -10.79 -15.51 10.06
C THR A 168 -10.13 -14.17 10.42
N GLN A 169 -9.75 -13.42 9.37
CA GLN A 169 -8.88 -12.24 9.53
C GLN A 169 -9.45 -11.23 10.53
N SER A 170 -8.61 -10.82 11.50
CA SER A 170 -8.94 -9.89 12.61
C SER A 170 -9.80 -10.47 13.74
N SER A 171 -10.11 -11.76 13.74
CA SER A 171 -10.71 -12.45 14.90
C SER A 171 -9.63 -13.00 15.83
N THR A 172 -9.94 -13.06 17.13
CA THR A 172 -9.10 -13.74 18.12
C THR A 172 -9.11 -15.25 17.87
N ILE A 173 -7.94 -15.87 17.94
CA ILE A 173 -7.75 -17.32 17.91
C ILE A 173 -6.93 -17.72 19.13
N GLU A 174 -7.12 -18.93 19.63
CA GLU A 174 -6.44 -19.39 20.86
C GLU A 174 -4.95 -19.59 20.64
N SER A 175 -4.55 -20.05 19.45
CA SER A 175 -3.14 -20.35 19.15
C SER A 175 -2.85 -20.40 17.65
N ARG A 176 -1.57 -20.49 17.29
CA ARG A 176 -1.09 -20.62 15.91
C ARG A 176 -1.45 -21.98 15.31
N GLU A 177 -1.45 -23.02 16.11
CA GLU A 177 -1.72 -24.41 15.74
C GLU A 177 -3.09 -24.56 15.08
N ILE A 178 -4.08 -23.74 15.46
CA ILE A 178 -5.40 -23.67 14.81
C ILE A 178 -5.27 -23.31 13.31
N LEU A 179 -4.39 -22.37 12.96
CA LEU A 179 -4.18 -21.99 11.57
C LEU A 179 -3.47 -23.09 10.78
N GLU A 180 -2.51 -23.76 11.41
CA GLU A 180 -1.75 -24.85 10.79
C GLU A 180 -2.63 -26.07 10.53
N GLN A 181 -3.49 -26.43 11.50
CA GLN A 181 -4.50 -27.47 11.33
C GLN A 181 -5.47 -27.15 10.19
N ARG A 182 -6.03 -25.93 10.16
CA ARG A 182 -6.93 -25.52 9.07
C ARG A 182 -6.24 -25.55 7.71
N MET A 183 -4.98 -25.15 7.65
CA MET A 183 -4.19 -25.23 6.41
C MET A 183 -4.02 -26.68 5.93
N ALA A 184 -3.74 -27.62 6.85
CA ALA A 184 -3.62 -29.04 6.53
C ALA A 184 -4.95 -29.62 6.02
N GLU A 185 -6.06 -29.37 6.74
CA GLU A 185 -7.42 -29.80 6.34
C GLU A 185 -7.80 -29.25 4.95
N LEU A 186 -7.46 -27.98 4.67
CA LEU A 186 -7.72 -27.36 3.38
C LEU A 186 -6.83 -27.91 2.27
N ALA A 187 -5.59 -28.29 2.56
CA ALA A 187 -4.69 -28.92 1.59
C ALA A 187 -5.13 -30.35 1.23
N GLU A 188 -5.73 -31.08 2.17
CA GLU A 188 -6.40 -32.35 1.89
C GLU A 188 -7.67 -32.16 1.05
N LYS A 189 -8.48 -31.15 1.40
CA LYS A 189 -9.72 -30.83 0.69
C LYS A 189 -9.49 -30.32 -0.73
N TYR A 190 -8.44 -29.55 -0.95
CA TYR A 190 -8.09 -28.96 -2.24
C TYR A 190 -6.66 -29.33 -2.62
N PRO A 191 -6.37 -30.56 -3.09
CA PRO A 191 -5.01 -30.96 -3.43
C PRO A 191 -4.31 -30.01 -4.43
N PRO A 192 -2.97 -29.99 -4.47
CA PRO A 192 -2.23 -29.21 -5.47
C PRO A 192 -2.72 -29.49 -6.90
N ASN A 193 -2.73 -28.46 -7.74
CA ASN A 193 -3.28 -28.48 -9.11
C ASN A 193 -4.81 -28.64 -9.21
N THR A 194 -5.54 -28.54 -8.10
CA THR A 194 -7.00 -28.37 -8.13
C THR A 194 -7.41 -26.89 -8.07
N THR A 195 -8.66 -26.60 -8.41
CA THR A 195 -9.20 -25.24 -8.28
C THR A 195 -9.69 -24.99 -6.87
N VAL A 196 -9.04 -24.07 -6.15
CA VAL A 196 -9.56 -23.55 -4.88
C VAL A 196 -10.62 -22.48 -5.22
N PRO A 197 -11.86 -22.61 -4.76
CA PRO A 197 -12.88 -21.59 -5.03
C PRO A 197 -12.56 -20.31 -4.25
N LEU A 198 -12.98 -19.15 -4.77
CA LEU A 198 -12.86 -17.89 -4.06
C LEU A 198 -13.79 -17.90 -2.81
N PRO A 199 -13.30 -17.66 -1.58
CA PRO A 199 -14.17 -17.54 -0.40
C PRO A 199 -15.18 -16.40 -0.55
N GLU A 200 -16.43 -16.57 -0.09
CA GLU A 200 -17.46 -15.51 -0.12
C GLU A 200 -17.00 -14.23 0.60
N LYS A 201 -16.31 -14.42 1.73
CA LYS A 201 -15.76 -13.36 2.57
C LYS A 201 -14.51 -12.67 2.03
N TRP A 202 -14.07 -12.95 0.81
CA TRP A 202 -12.81 -12.42 0.27
C TRP A 202 -13.03 -11.73 -1.08
N GLY A 203 -12.36 -10.60 -1.30
CA GLY A 203 -12.37 -9.91 -2.59
C GLY A 203 -11.61 -8.58 -2.56
N GLY A 204 -11.80 -7.80 -3.62
CA GLY A 204 -11.11 -6.53 -3.83
C GLY A 204 -11.86 -5.33 -3.27
N TYR A 205 -11.10 -4.27 -2.99
CA TYR A 205 -11.55 -2.90 -2.90
C TYR A 205 -10.82 -2.05 -3.94
N ALA A 206 -11.54 -1.14 -4.57
CA ALA A 206 -11.03 -0.12 -5.48
C ALA A 206 -11.22 1.25 -4.82
N VAL A 207 -10.14 2.04 -4.72
CA VAL A 207 -10.16 3.39 -4.13
C VAL A 207 -10.20 4.42 -5.24
N THR A 208 -11.33 5.13 -5.36
CA THR A 208 -11.47 6.30 -6.24
C THR A 208 -10.83 7.51 -5.56
N PRO A 209 -9.74 8.07 -6.11
CA PRO A 209 -9.07 9.20 -5.50
C PRO A 209 -9.88 10.50 -5.69
N VAL A 210 -9.87 11.33 -4.66
CA VAL A 210 -10.37 12.73 -4.67
C VAL A 210 -9.24 13.71 -4.37
N GLU A 211 -8.16 13.23 -3.75
CA GLU A 211 -6.92 13.97 -3.55
C GLU A 211 -5.72 13.03 -3.70
N ILE A 212 -4.69 13.48 -4.42
CA ILE A 212 -3.39 12.81 -4.49
C ILE A 212 -2.32 13.86 -4.20
N GLU A 213 -1.49 13.61 -3.19
CA GLU A 213 -0.36 14.45 -2.81
C GLU A 213 0.95 13.72 -3.08
N PHE A 214 1.84 14.40 -3.82
CA PHE A 214 3.21 14.00 -4.08
C PHE A 214 4.14 14.81 -3.19
N TRP A 215 4.84 14.12 -2.29
CA TRP A 215 5.79 14.72 -1.36
C TRP A 215 7.21 14.28 -1.73
N GLN A 216 8.11 15.25 -1.84
CA GLN A 216 9.54 15.03 -2.08
C GLN A 216 10.36 15.66 -0.96
N GLY A 217 11.19 14.86 -0.33
CA GLY A 217 12.14 15.30 0.68
C GLY A 217 13.15 16.29 0.11
N ARG A 218 13.41 17.35 0.88
CA ARG A 218 14.35 18.44 0.59
C ARG A 218 15.16 18.79 1.82
N THR A 219 16.30 19.42 1.61
CA THR A 219 17.15 19.98 2.66
C THR A 219 16.39 21.06 3.44
N ASN A 220 16.83 21.33 4.68
CA ASN A 220 16.27 22.40 5.52
C ASN A 220 14.77 22.28 5.84
N ARG A 221 14.15 21.11 5.62
CA ARG A 221 12.72 20.84 5.85
C ARG A 221 11.76 21.59 4.92
N LEU A 222 12.27 22.26 3.89
CA LEU A 222 11.45 22.94 2.89
C LEU A 222 11.02 21.93 1.81
N HIS A 223 10.25 20.93 2.22
CA HIS A 223 9.81 19.82 1.36
C HIS A 223 8.88 20.29 0.26
N ASP A 224 9.00 19.67 -0.91
CA ASP A 224 8.09 19.94 -2.02
C ASP A 224 6.82 19.11 -1.84
N ARG A 225 5.66 19.77 -1.96
CA ARG A 225 4.33 19.15 -1.82
C ARG A 225 3.44 19.62 -2.95
N ILE A 226 3.18 18.75 -3.91
CA ILE A 226 2.30 19.01 -5.03
C ILE A 226 1.02 18.19 -4.86
N VAL A 227 -0.13 18.84 -4.97
CA VAL A 227 -1.43 18.25 -4.65
C VAL A 227 -2.41 18.43 -5.78
N TYR A 228 -3.03 17.32 -6.15
CA TYR A 228 -4.13 17.22 -7.09
C TYR A 228 -5.41 17.02 -6.30
N THR A 229 -6.40 17.86 -6.50
CA THR A 229 -7.72 17.72 -5.85
C THR A 229 -8.83 17.67 -6.89
N ARG A 230 -9.91 16.97 -6.53
CA ARG A 230 -11.15 16.94 -7.29
C ARG A 230 -12.33 16.77 -6.33
N PRO A 231 -13.50 17.40 -6.59
CA PRO A 231 -14.70 17.17 -5.79
C PRO A 231 -15.06 15.67 -5.73
N SER A 232 -15.63 15.23 -4.60
CA SER A 232 -15.93 13.82 -4.37
C SER A 232 -17.11 13.29 -5.18
N ASP A 233 -17.96 14.18 -5.67
CA ASP A 233 -19.10 13.94 -6.55
C ASP A 233 -18.76 14.20 -8.04
N ALA A 234 -17.51 14.56 -8.33
CA ALA A 234 -17.07 14.86 -9.68
C ALA A 234 -17.09 13.61 -10.58
N GLY A 235 -17.58 13.80 -11.81
CA GLY A 235 -17.53 12.76 -12.83
C GLY A 235 -16.08 12.43 -13.26
N PRO A 236 -15.88 11.29 -13.96
CA PRO A 236 -14.55 10.83 -14.39
C PRO A 236 -13.78 11.79 -15.30
N GLN A 237 -14.49 12.71 -15.95
CA GLN A 237 -13.97 13.72 -16.89
C GLN A 237 -13.69 15.08 -16.25
N THR A 238 -14.07 15.28 -14.99
CA THR A 238 -13.78 16.54 -14.29
C THR A 238 -12.25 16.65 -14.11
N PRO A 239 -11.64 17.76 -14.53
CA PRO A 239 -10.19 17.95 -14.43
C PRO A 239 -9.73 18.02 -12.98
N TRP A 240 -8.49 17.63 -12.74
CA TRP A 240 -7.83 17.80 -11.46
C TRP A 240 -7.40 19.26 -11.27
N GLN A 241 -7.54 19.78 -10.06
CA GLN A 241 -6.95 21.05 -9.68
C GLN A 241 -5.57 20.80 -9.08
N LEU A 242 -4.54 21.38 -9.69
CA LEU A 242 -3.16 21.27 -9.26
C LEU A 242 -2.76 22.46 -8.37
N SER A 243 -2.05 22.19 -7.28
CA SER A 243 -1.58 23.21 -6.34
C SER A 243 -0.31 22.79 -5.60
N ARG A 244 0.40 23.74 -5.00
CA ARG A 244 1.53 23.51 -4.09
C ARG A 244 1.09 23.76 -2.64
N ARG A 245 1.46 22.87 -1.72
CA ARG A 245 1.26 23.05 -0.26
C ARG A 245 2.58 23.45 0.41
N SER A 246 2.49 24.22 1.49
CA SER A 246 3.64 24.46 2.38
C SER A 246 4.05 23.15 3.06
N PRO A 247 5.36 22.88 3.23
CA PRO A 247 5.85 21.83 4.11
C PRO A 247 5.46 22.04 5.56
#